data_AF-A0A6B2LKT9-F1
#
_entry.id   AF-A0A6B2LKT9-F1
#
_cell.length_a   1.000
_cell.length_b   1.000
_cell.length_c   1.000
_cell.angle_alpha   90.00
_cell.angle_beta   90.00
_cell.angle_gamma   90.00
#
_symmetry.space_group_name_H-M   'P 1'
#
loop_
_entity.id
_entity.type
_entity.pdbx_description
1 polymer ?
#
loop_
_entity_poly.entity_id
_entity_poly.type
_entity_poly.pdbx_seq_one_letter_code
_entity_poly.pdbx_strand_id
1 'polypeptide(L)'
;MIAGLTATNEFTHAIVLHQFLPTLDYAEVYKIVKENFSNLDSQYFQYIWDMNILEILTFTFAKNKNQEKDLEYVKFLIGKPELNVYNQSATRKKLIANLKLTYLQHLSAILLTDLSFLPTELLPNPLNT
;
A
#
# COMPACT_ATOMS: atom_id res chain seq x y z
N MET A 1 -12.45 -6.15 3.28
CA MET A 1 -11.01 -6.28 2.98
C MET A 1 -10.20 -5.25 3.77
N ILE A 2 -10.34 -3.95 3.52
CA ILE A 2 -9.61 -2.88 4.24
C ILE A 2 -9.78 -2.97 5.77
N ALA A 3 -11.02 -3.08 6.26
CA ALA A 3 -11.28 -3.23 7.71
C ALA A 3 -10.65 -4.50 8.32
N GLY A 4 -10.46 -5.55 7.50
CA GLY A 4 -9.77 -6.76 7.93
C GLY A 4 -8.26 -6.54 8.09
N LEU A 5 -7.65 -5.81 7.16
CA LEU A 5 -6.23 -5.46 7.21
C LEU A 5 -5.91 -4.58 8.43
N THR A 6 -6.76 -3.59 8.72
CA THR A 6 -6.60 -2.79 9.94
C THR A 6 -6.76 -3.62 11.21
N ALA A 7 -7.62 -4.65 11.20
CA ALA A 7 -7.79 -5.56 12.34
C ALA A 7 -6.61 -6.52 12.54
N THR A 8 -5.84 -6.82 11.48
CA THR A 8 -4.63 -7.65 11.52
C THR A 8 -3.34 -6.84 11.58
N ASN A 9 -3.41 -5.53 11.84
CA ASN A 9 -2.27 -4.60 11.87
C ASN A 9 -1.53 -4.40 10.54
N GLU A 10 -2.17 -4.73 9.42
CA GLU A 10 -1.64 -4.56 8.07
C GLU A 10 -1.95 -3.14 7.51
N PHE A 11 -1.51 -2.12 8.25
CA PHE A 11 -1.92 -0.73 8.04
C PHE A 11 -1.44 -0.16 6.70
N THR A 12 -0.21 -0.45 6.27
CA THR A 12 0.25 0.07 4.97
C THR A 12 -0.51 -0.56 3.81
N HIS A 13 -0.85 -1.86 3.90
CA HIS A 13 -1.69 -2.51 2.90
C HIS A 13 -3.08 -1.89 2.84
N ALA A 14 -3.66 -1.54 4.00
CA ALA A 14 -4.92 -0.82 4.06
C ALA A 14 -4.83 0.54 3.36
N ILE A 15 -3.75 1.32 3.58
CA ILE A 15 -3.52 2.61 2.90
C ILE A 15 -3.41 2.42 1.38
N VAL A 16 -2.62 1.45 0.92
CA VAL A 16 -2.45 1.20 -0.53
C VAL A 16 -3.78 0.82 -1.17
N LEU A 17 -4.56 -0.07 -0.54
CA LEU A 17 -5.84 -0.54 -1.07
C LEU A 17 -6.95 0.52 -1.03
N HIS A 18 -6.88 1.52 -0.14
CA HIS A 18 -7.83 2.64 -0.19
C HIS A 18 -7.80 3.37 -1.54
N GLN A 19 -6.62 3.49 -2.17
CA GLN A 19 -6.50 4.11 -3.51
C GLN A 19 -7.18 3.29 -4.61
N PHE A 20 -7.53 2.02 -4.36
CA PHE A 20 -8.23 1.17 -5.33
C PHE A 20 -9.73 1.48 -5.39
N LEU A 21 -10.27 2.16 -4.37
CA LEU A 21 -11.68 2.54 -4.30
C LEU A 21 -12.02 3.58 -5.39
N PRO A 22 -13.26 3.59 -5.90
CA PRO A 22 -13.72 4.63 -6.84
C PRO A 22 -13.63 6.04 -6.26
N THR A 23 -13.77 6.16 -4.94
CA THR A 23 -13.62 7.40 -4.18
C THR A 23 -12.72 7.12 -3.00
N LEU A 24 -11.62 7.86 -2.90
CA LEU A 24 -10.65 7.69 -1.83
C LEU A 24 -11.16 8.35 -0.54
N ASP A 25 -11.27 7.56 0.52
CA ASP A 25 -11.59 8.06 1.86
C ASP A 25 -10.33 8.57 2.56
N TYR A 26 -10.04 9.86 2.37
CA TYR A 26 -8.90 10.50 3.01
C TYR A 26 -9.00 10.58 4.54
N ALA A 27 -10.23 10.57 5.10
CA ALA A 27 -10.41 10.65 6.54
C ALA A 27 -9.96 9.36 7.22
N GLU A 28 -10.33 8.21 6.64
CA GLU A 28 -9.90 6.90 7.15
C GLU A 28 -8.39 6.70 6.95
N VAL A 29 -7.83 7.07 5.79
CA VAL A 29 -6.38 7.01 5.57
C VAL A 29 -5.62 7.90 6.56
N TYR A 30 -6.09 9.12 6.78
CA TYR A 30 -5.48 10.02 7.76
C TYR A 30 -5.53 9.44 9.17
N LYS A 31 -6.67 8.85 9.56
CA LYS A 31 -6.82 8.18 10.85
C LYS A 31 -5.83 7.01 10.99
N ILE A 32 -5.73 6.12 10.00
CA ILE A 32 -4.80 4.99 10.02
C ILE A 32 -3.36 5.49 10.18
N VAL A 33 -2.93 6.47 9.38
CA VAL A 33 -1.58 7.02 9.45
C VAL A 33 -1.32 7.65 10.82
N LYS A 34 -2.23 8.49 11.31
CA LYS A 34 -2.06 9.19 12.59
C LYS A 34 -1.96 8.24 13.78
N GLU A 35 -2.80 7.20 13.82
CA GLU A 35 -2.89 6.27 14.94
C GLU A 35 -1.79 5.20 14.89
N ASN A 36 -1.28 4.87 13.70
CA ASN A 36 -0.42 3.70 13.51
C ASN A 36 0.89 3.99 12.78
N PHE A 37 1.34 5.25 12.71
CA PHE A 37 2.54 5.66 11.93
C PHE A 37 3.79 4.82 12.24
N SER A 38 3.97 4.38 13.49
CA SER A 38 5.14 3.57 13.89
C SER A 38 5.10 2.13 13.39
N ASN A 39 3.92 1.65 12.98
CA ASN A 39 3.69 0.30 12.46
C ASN A 39 3.55 0.29 10.93
N LEU A 40 3.76 1.43 10.27
CA LEU A 40 3.72 1.50 8.82
C LEU A 40 5.02 0.93 8.25
N ASP A 41 4.86 -0.01 7.34
CA ASP A 41 5.97 -0.58 6.58
C ASP A 41 6.25 0.24 5.32
N SER A 42 7.40 0.92 5.29
CA SER A 42 7.78 1.80 4.19
C SER A 42 8.11 1.08 2.89
N GLN A 43 8.33 -0.25 2.89
CA GLN A 43 8.58 -1.01 1.67
C GLN A 43 7.40 -0.93 0.67
N TYR A 44 6.19 -0.66 1.17
CA TYR A 44 4.98 -0.56 0.35
C TYR A 44 4.65 0.87 -0.07
N PHE A 45 5.36 1.90 0.39
CA PHE A 45 5.08 3.28 -0.03
C PHE A 45 5.32 3.52 -1.52
N GLN A 46 6.15 2.70 -2.17
CA GLN A 46 6.33 2.71 -3.63
C GLN A 46 5.03 2.45 -4.42
N TYR A 47 4.02 1.87 -3.79
CA TYR A 47 2.70 1.62 -4.39
C TYR A 47 1.69 2.75 -4.10
N ILE A 48 2.11 3.85 -3.46
CA ILE A 48 1.29 5.03 -3.24
C ILE A 48 1.48 6.01 -4.40
N TRP A 49 0.41 6.30 -5.13
CA TRP A 49 0.38 7.24 -6.25
C TRP A 49 -0.45 8.50 -5.97
N ASP A 50 -1.23 8.49 -4.89
CA ASP A 50 -2.00 9.65 -4.48
C ASP A 50 -1.12 10.63 -3.68
N MET A 51 -1.01 11.85 -4.20
CA MET A 51 -0.15 12.89 -3.60
C MET A 51 -0.63 13.33 -2.22
N ASN A 52 -1.94 13.31 -1.95
CA ASN A 52 -2.47 13.74 -0.65
C ASN A 52 -2.11 12.69 0.41
N ILE A 53 -2.10 11.40 0.07
CA ILE A 53 -1.61 10.36 1.00
C ILE A 53 -0.12 10.57 1.30
N LEU A 54 0.71 10.84 0.28
CA LEU A 54 2.13 11.12 0.47
C LEU A 54 2.36 12.39 1.33
N GLU A 55 1.52 13.39 1.20
CA GLU A 55 1.55 14.59 2.04
C GLU A 55 1.16 14.29 3.50
N ILE A 56 0.11 13.48 3.72
CA ILE A 56 -0.28 13.01 5.05
C ILE A 56 0.87 12.27 5.74
N LEU A 57 1.55 11.38 5.01
CA LEU A 57 2.73 10.66 5.50
C LEU A 57 3.88 11.62 5.81
N THR A 58 4.18 12.55 4.90
CA THR A 58 5.24 13.56 5.08
C THR A 58 5.01 14.39 6.34
N PHE A 59 3.80 14.90 6.52
CA PHE A 59 3.44 15.71 7.69
C PHE A 59 3.54 14.90 8.99
N THR A 60 3.10 13.64 8.95
CA THR A 60 3.11 12.76 10.13
C THR A 60 4.54 12.40 10.52
N PHE A 61 5.38 12.01 9.57
CA PHE A 61 6.79 11.65 9.85
C PHE A 61 7.65 12.86 10.21
N ALA A 62 7.42 14.03 9.61
CA ALA A 62 8.14 15.25 9.96
C ALA A 62 7.95 15.67 11.43
N LYS A 63 6.82 15.30 12.06
CA LYS A 63 6.54 15.58 13.47
C LYS A 63 7.17 14.57 14.43
N ASN A 64 7.65 13.42 13.93
CA ASN A 64 8.10 12.30 14.75
C ASN A 64 9.58 11.99 14.47
N LYS A 65 10.46 12.29 15.44
CA LYS A 65 11.92 12.19 15.29
C LYS A 65 12.45 10.80 14.89
N ASN A 66 11.70 9.73 15.17
CA ASN A 66 12.09 8.35 14.87
C ASN A 66 11.67 7.89 13.46
N GLN A 67 11.24 8.81 12.59
CA GLN A 67 10.70 8.50 11.26
C GLN A 67 11.47 9.24 10.15
N GLU A 68 12.72 9.64 10.42
CA GLU A 68 13.53 10.43 9.49
C GLU A 68 13.79 9.69 8.16
N LYS A 69 14.11 8.39 8.23
CA LYS A 69 14.33 7.56 7.03
C LYS A 69 13.06 7.42 6.19
N ASP A 70 11.93 7.18 6.83
CA ASP A 70 10.65 7.05 6.13
C ASP A 70 10.21 8.38 5.54
N LEU A 71 10.47 9.50 6.23
CA LEU A 71 10.27 10.85 5.70
C LEU A 71 11.13 11.12 4.45
N GLU A 72 12.41 10.78 4.48
CA GLU A 72 13.31 10.90 3.33
C GLU A 72 12.81 10.06 2.15
N TYR A 73 12.37 8.84 2.42
CA TYR A 73 11.83 7.96 1.38
C TYR A 73 10.55 8.51 0.75
N VAL A 74 9.60 9.01 1.56
CA VAL A 74 8.37 9.65 1.06
C VAL A 74 8.70 10.89 0.24
N LYS A 75 9.66 11.72 0.67
CA LYS A 75 10.12 12.88 -0.11
C LYS A 75 10.73 12.47 -1.45
N PHE A 76 11.52 11.41 -1.46
CA PHE A 76 12.06 10.83 -2.70
C PHE A 76 10.94 10.38 -3.64
N LEU A 77 9.90 9.72 -3.12
CA LEU A 77 8.74 9.30 -3.93
C LEU A 77 8.01 10.50 -4.53
N ILE A 78 7.75 11.55 -3.74
CA ILE A 78 7.14 12.80 -4.22
C ILE A 78 7.94 13.44 -5.36
N GLY A 79 9.27 13.32 -5.32
CA GLY A 79 10.16 13.84 -6.36
C GLY A 79 10.14 13.06 -7.68
N LYS A 80 9.47 11.90 -7.75
CA LYS A 80 9.41 11.07 -8.95
C LYS A 80 8.57 11.74 -10.05
N PRO A 81 9.13 11.98 -11.27
CA PRO A 81 8.40 12.62 -12.37
C PRO A 81 7.10 11.89 -12.75
N GLU A 82 7.02 10.58 -12.54
CA GLU A 82 5.86 9.75 -12.83
C GLU A 82 4.65 10.15 -11.98
N LEU A 83 4.86 10.57 -10.72
CA LEU A 83 3.80 10.99 -9.80
C LEU A 83 3.31 12.42 -10.05
N ASN A 84 3.93 13.16 -10.97
CA ASN A 84 3.56 14.54 -11.23
C ASN A 84 2.08 14.65 -11.65
N VAL A 85 1.30 15.43 -10.89
CA VAL A 85 -0.14 15.63 -11.10
C VAL A 85 -0.46 16.30 -12.44
N TYR A 86 0.51 17.03 -13.02
CA TYR A 86 0.40 17.67 -14.32
C TYR A 86 0.68 16.73 -15.50
N ASN A 87 1.05 15.48 -15.24
CA ASN A 87 1.16 14.46 -16.29
C ASN A 87 -0.17 14.27 -17.02
N GLN A 88 -0.09 13.99 -18.32
CA GLN A 88 -1.26 13.69 -19.14
C GLN A 88 -2.09 12.55 -18.54
N SER A 89 -3.41 12.62 -18.69
CA SER A 89 -4.34 11.62 -18.13
C SER A 89 -4.00 10.20 -18.54
N ALA A 90 -3.57 9.98 -19.80
CA ALA A 90 -3.15 8.67 -20.29
C ALA A 90 -1.91 8.14 -19.55
N THR A 91 -0.89 8.98 -19.35
CA THR A 91 0.32 8.65 -18.57
C THR A 91 -0.03 8.28 -17.14
N ARG A 92 -0.88 9.08 -16.48
CA ARG A 92 -1.33 8.79 -15.11
C ARG A 92 -2.11 7.48 -15.03
N LYS A 93 -3.03 7.23 -15.96
CA LYS A 93 -3.79 5.96 -16.01
C LYS A 93 -2.86 4.76 -16.19
N LYS A 94 -1.86 4.87 -17.07
CA LYS A 94 -0.87 3.80 -17.29
C LYS A 94 -0.04 3.53 -16.04
N LEU A 95 0.43 4.58 -15.37
CA LEU A 95 1.15 4.45 -14.10
C LEU A 95 0.29 3.75 -13.04
N ILE A 96 -0.94 4.24 -12.81
CA ILE A 96 -1.84 3.67 -11.81
C ILE A 96 -2.13 2.21 -12.12
N ALA A 97 -2.40 1.87 -13.38
CA ALA A 97 -2.62 0.48 -13.79
C ALA A 97 -1.40 -0.40 -13.50
N ASN A 98 -0.19 0.10 -13.79
CA ASN A 98 1.04 -0.61 -13.50
C ASN A 98 1.25 -0.83 -11.99
N LEU A 99 1.09 0.23 -11.18
CA LEU A 99 1.25 0.13 -9.72
C LEU A 99 0.23 -0.81 -9.09
N LYS A 100 -1.03 -0.77 -9.57
CA LYS A 100 -2.06 -1.73 -9.13
C LYS A 100 -1.67 -3.16 -9.47
N LEU A 101 -1.24 -3.40 -10.71
CA LEU A 101 -0.84 -4.73 -11.17
C LEU A 101 0.34 -5.27 -10.36
N THR A 102 1.42 -4.51 -10.24
CA THR A 102 2.63 -4.95 -9.53
C THR A 102 2.38 -5.15 -8.05
N TYR A 103 1.56 -4.30 -7.43
CA TYR A 103 1.14 -4.49 -6.04
C TYR A 103 0.35 -5.78 -5.83
N LEU A 104 -0.65 -6.06 -6.69
CA LEU A 104 -1.44 -7.29 -6.58
C LEU A 104 -0.60 -8.54 -6.86
N GLN A 105 0.34 -8.47 -7.81
CA GLN A 105 1.30 -9.55 -8.05
C GLN A 105 2.16 -9.81 -6.80
N HIS A 106 2.67 -8.75 -6.19
CA HIS A 106 3.47 -8.86 -4.96
C HIS A 106 2.65 -9.45 -3.79
N LEU A 107 1.42 -8.98 -3.58
CA LEU A 107 0.52 -9.55 -2.57
C LEU A 107 0.23 -11.04 -2.82
N SER A 108 -0.02 -11.42 -4.07
CA SER A 108 -0.28 -12.82 -4.42
C SER A 108 0.93 -13.70 -4.11
N ALA A 109 2.15 -13.21 -4.35
CA ALA A 109 3.37 -13.93 -4.05
C ALA A 109 3.54 -14.16 -2.55
N ILE A 110 3.30 -13.14 -1.72
CA ILE A 110 3.34 -13.26 -0.25
C ILE A 110 2.36 -14.34 0.21
N LEU A 111 1.09 -14.24 -0.21
CA LEU A 111 0.04 -15.19 0.20
C LEU A 111 0.35 -16.63 -0.25
N LEU A 112 0.90 -16.82 -1.45
CA LEU A 112 1.27 -18.15 -1.94
C LEU A 112 2.48 -18.72 -1.17
N THR A 113 3.42 -17.87 -0.75
CA THR A 113 4.56 -18.29 0.07
C THR A 113 4.08 -18.74 1.45
N ASP A 114 3.13 -18.04 2.06
CA ASP A 114 2.56 -18.42 3.36
C ASP A 114 1.76 -19.73 3.28
N LEU A 115 1.07 -19.98 2.17
CA LEU A 115 0.34 -21.22 1.93
C LEU A 115 1.26 -22.42 1.63
N SER A 116 2.50 -22.18 1.18
CA SER A 116 3.48 -23.25 0.93
C SER A 116 4.01 -23.92 2.21
N PHE A 117 3.70 -23.34 3.38
CA PHE A 117 3.96 -23.95 4.69
C PHE A 117 2.80 -24.84 5.20
N LEU A 118 1.68 -24.94 4.47
CA LEU A 118 0.63 -25.89 4.81
C LEU A 118 1.06 -27.30 4.36
N PRO A 119 0.99 -28.32 5.24
CA PRO A 119 1.27 -29.69 4.85
C PRO A 119 0.37 -30.09 3.68
N THR A 120 0.95 -30.80 2.71
CA THR A 120 0.30 -31.28 1.47
C THR A 120 -0.95 -32.15 1.71
N GLU A 121 -1.20 -32.56 2.96
CA GLU A 121 -2.32 -33.40 3.40
C GLU A 121 -3.70 -32.70 3.41
N LEU A 122 -3.76 -31.38 3.25
CA LEU A 122 -5.02 -30.61 3.23
C LEU A 122 -5.51 -30.22 1.83
N LEU A 123 -4.78 -30.57 0.77
CA LEU A 123 -5.25 -30.35 -0.59
C LEU A 123 -6.35 -31.37 -0.93
N PRO A 124 -7.56 -30.95 -1.33
CA PRO A 124 -8.59 -31.90 -1.73
C PRO A 124 -8.10 -32.69 -2.94
N ASN A 125 -8.05 -34.01 -2.76
CA ASN A 125 -7.57 -34.95 -3.77
C ASN A 125 -8.46 -34.81 -5.03
N PRO A 126 -7.91 -34.46 -6.22
CA PRO A 126 -8.72 -34.14 -7.40
C PRO A 126 -9.39 -35.36 -8.07
N LEU A 127 -9.58 -36.47 -7.35
CA LEU A 127 -10.08 -37.73 -7.90
C LEU A 127 -11.22 -38.38 -7.09
N ASN A 128 -11.93 -37.64 -6.26
CA ASN A 128 -13.20 -38.12 -5.68
C ASN A 128 -14.37 -37.19 -6.01
N THR A 129 -14.76 -37.17 -7.29
CA THR A 129 -16.14 -37.07 -7.79
C THR A 129 -16.18 -37.54 -9.23
#